data_AF-A0A0R1FLH5-F1
#
_entry.id   AF-A0A0R1FLH5-F1
#
_cell.length_a   1.000
_cell.length_b   1.000
_cell.length_c   1.000
_cell.angle_alpha   90.00
_cell.angle_beta   90.00
_cell.angle_gamma   90.00
#
_symmetry.space_group_name_H-M   'P 1'
#
loop_
_entity.id
_entity.type
_entity.pdbx_description
1 polymer ?
#
loop_
_entity_poly.entity_id
_entity_poly.type
_entity_poly.pdbx_seq_one_letter_code
_entity_poly.pdbx_strand_id
1 'polypeptide(L)'
;MREAKMHDSNKILLVLIVFIDIIATYEVGGASFSYYLFACEPFIIFYLFELGLLVDKYLYKKKYLIWALSVIALLGIFVTNRNYRTSLHYSKPSQSYQYEYSKIINKSKDKSLLNYRFLDVGLYTYTGTHADNRFFIRNNINYKPMYDAQRDYLHSLKYKFVVAKYRKGWRLWKVDTRFLKKHYTRLRHMRFNYQDHSEGWIDLYVRK
;
A
#
# COMPACT_ATOMS: atom_id res chain seq x y z
N MET A 1 26.50 28.68 21.33
CA MET A 1 25.42 27.70 21.56
C MET A 1 25.78 26.93 22.83
N ARG A 2 24.89 26.80 23.82
CA ARG A 2 25.11 25.87 24.93
C ARG A 2 25.05 24.46 24.35
N GLU A 3 26.12 23.68 24.51
CA GLU A 3 26.08 22.24 24.21
C GLU A 3 24.99 21.62 25.09
N ALA A 4 23.86 21.26 24.49
CA ALA A 4 22.88 20.43 25.15
C ALA A 4 23.47 19.02 25.28
N LYS A 5 24.21 18.77 26.37
CA LYS A 5 24.72 17.43 26.68
C LYS A 5 23.55 16.54 27.08
N MET A 6 23.12 15.69 26.16
CA MET A 6 22.18 14.62 26.47
C MET A 6 22.86 13.60 27.40
N HIS A 7 22.22 13.31 28.53
CA HIS A 7 22.70 12.33 29.50
C HIS A 7 22.82 10.95 28.84
N ASP A 8 23.83 10.16 29.19
CA ASP A 8 24.12 8.90 28.51
C ASP A 8 22.97 7.88 28.64
N SER A 9 22.23 7.93 29.74
CA SER A 9 21.00 7.15 29.93
C SER A 9 19.92 7.44 28.88
N ASN A 10 19.80 8.70 28.44
CA ASN A 10 18.81 9.10 27.43
C ASN A 10 19.23 8.64 26.03
N LYS A 11 20.54 8.58 25.76
CA LYS A 11 21.07 7.99 24.51
C LYS A 11 20.73 6.50 24.44
N ILE A 12 20.96 5.77 25.53
CA ILE A 12 20.65 4.35 25.63
C ILE A 12 19.13 4.12 25.46
N LEU A 13 18.30 4.93 26.11
CA LEU A 13 16.85 4.84 25.99
C LEU A 13 16.37 5.11 24.55
N LEU A 14 16.93 6.13 23.87
CA LEU A 14 16.59 6.43 22.49
C LEU A 14 16.92 5.26 21.56
N VAL A 15 18.11 4.68 21.70
CA VAL A 15 18.54 3.50 20.92
C VAL A 15 17.61 2.30 21.18
N LEU A 16 17.24 2.07 22.45
CA LEU A 16 16.29 1.01 22.82
C LEU A 16 14.90 1.24 22.20
N ILE A 17 14.39 2.46 22.21
CA ILE A 17 13.09 2.79 21.58
C ILE A 17 13.14 2.52 20.08
N VAL A 18 14.20 2.97 19.38
CA VAL A 18 14.36 2.71 17.94
C VAL A 18 14.45 1.21 17.66
N PHE A 19 15.20 0.47 18.48
CA PHE A 19 15.36 -0.97 18.32
C PHE A 19 14.05 -1.73 18.54
N ILE A 20 13.30 -1.38 19.59
CA ILE A 20 11.98 -1.96 19.87
C ILE A 20 11.00 -1.61 18.75
N ASP A 21 11.02 -0.38 18.24
CA ASP A 21 10.15 0.07 17.15
C ASP A 21 10.43 -0.71 15.85
N ILE A 22 11.71 -0.93 15.53
CA ILE A 22 12.10 -1.80 14.40
C ILE A 22 11.58 -3.22 14.61
N ILE A 23 11.82 -3.84 15.76
CA ILE A 23 11.37 -5.23 16.02
C ILE A 23 9.84 -5.33 15.96
N ALA A 24 9.13 -4.43 16.64
CA ALA A 24 7.68 -4.42 16.69
C ALA A 24 7.06 -4.23 15.31
N THR A 25 7.65 -3.37 14.49
CA THR A 25 7.13 -3.06 13.14
C THR A 25 7.49 -4.17 12.13
N TYR A 26 8.68 -4.76 12.22
CA TYR A 26 9.16 -5.72 11.21
C TYR A 26 8.72 -7.17 11.48
N GLU A 27 8.69 -7.60 12.75
CA GLU A 27 8.50 -9.02 13.10
C GLU A 27 7.05 -9.37 13.47
N VAL A 28 6.33 -8.48 14.16
CA VAL A 28 5.00 -8.83 14.73
C VAL A 28 3.91 -8.89 13.64
N GLY A 29 4.10 -8.21 12.51
CA GLY A 29 3.12 -8.15 11.42
C GLY A 29 3.12 -9.35 10.46
N GLY A 30 4.09 -10.27 10.56
CA GLY A 30 4.17 -11.47 9.71
C GLY A 30 4.41 -11.21 8.21
N ALA A 31 4.72 -9.97 7.82
CA ALA A 31 5.06 -9.59 6.44
C ALA A 31 6.04 -8.41 6.47
N SER A 32 7.21 -8.55 5.87
CA SER A 32 8.24 -7.50 5.85
C SER A 32 8.16 -6.69 4.56
N PHE A 33 7.78 -5.42 4.67
CA PHE A 33 7.81 -4.49 3.54
C PHE A 33 8.84 -3.38 3.79
N SER A 34 9.52 -2.92 2.74
CA SER A 34 10.57 -1.89 2.85
C SER A 34 10.06 -0.57 3.45
N TYR A 35 8.78 -0.25 3.26
CA TYR A 35 8.17 0.97 3.81
C TYR A 35 7.94 0.91 5.33
N TYR A 36 8.13 -0.25 5.99
CA TYR A 36 8.10 -0.31 7.45
C TYR A 36 9.27 0.44 8.10
N LEU A 37 10.38 0.63 7.37
CA LEU A 37 11.46 1.50 7.82
C LEU A 37 11.06 2.98 7.90
N PHE A 38 9.94 3.38 7.29
CA PHE A 38 9.42 4.74 7.46
C PHE A 38 8.91 5.01 8.88
N ALA A 39 8.58 3.98 9.66
CA ALA A 39 8.33 4.16 11.09
C ALA A 39 9.54 4.78 11.80
N CYS A 40 10.76 4.55 11.28
CA CYS A 40 11.98 5.12 11.81
C CYS A 40 12.29 6.54 11.30
N GLU A 41 11.50 7.12 10.39
CA GLU A 41 11.72 8.47 9.84
C GLU A 41 11.85 9.56 10.91
N PRO A 42 11.06 9.58 12.01
CA PRO A 42 11.21 10.59 13.04
C PRO A 42 12.62 10.62 13.65
N PHE A 43 13.35 9.50 13.63
CA PHE A 43 14.71 9.42 14.17
C PHE A 43 15.80 9.83 13.18
N ILE A 44 15.47 9.98 11.89
CA ILE A 44 16.42 10.44 10.86
C ILE A 44 16.98 11.82 11.22
N ILE A 45 16.20 12.68 11.90
CA ILE A 45 16.66 14.02 12.29
C ILE A 45 17.90 13.98 13.20
N PHE A 46 18.02 12.98 14.08
CA PHE A 46 19.19 12.81 14.94
C PHE A 46 20.43 12.42 14.12
N TYR A 47 20.25 11.55 13.13
CA TYR A 47 21.32 11.17 12.22
C TYR A 47 21.77 12.36 11.35
N LEU A 48 20.82 13.13 10.82
CA LEU A 48 21.10 14.33 10.03
C LEU A 48 21.79 15.42 10.86
N PHE A 49 21.46 15.53 12.16
CA PHE A 49 22.11 16.47 13.07
C PHE A 49 23.60 16.11 13.26
N GLU A 50 23.91 14.86 13.60
CA GLU A 50 25.30 14.39 13.74
C GLU A 50 26.09 14.52 12.43
N LEU A 51 25.46 14.18 11.29
CA LEU A 51 26.03 14.40 9.97
C LEU A 51 26.31 15.89 9.73
N GLY A 52 25.41 16.77 10.15
CA GLY A 52 25.58 18.22 10.08
C GLY A 52 26.79 18.72 10.87
N LEU A 53 27.02 18.20 12.08
CA LEU A 53 28.20 18.53 12.88
C LEU A 53 29.51 18.09 12.18
N LEU A 54 29.49 16.90 11.55
CA LEU A 54 30.63 16.39 10.78
C LEU A 54 30.89 17.25 9.53
N VAL A 55 29.83 17.62 8.81
CA VAL A 55 29.91 18.53 7.65
C VAL A 55 30.46 19.89 8.06
N ASP A 56 30.01 20.46 9.18
CA ASP A 56 30.51 21.74 9.67
C ASP A 56 32.01 21.64 10.01
N LYS A 57 32.41 20.59 10.75
CA LYS A 57 33.81 20.37 11.14
C LYS A 57 34.78 20.34 9.94
N TYR A 58 34.41 19.72 8.83
CA TYR A 58 35.31 19.49 7.69
C TYR A 58 35.04 20.38 6.47
N LEU A 59 33.81 20.87 6.30
CA LEU A 59 33.34 21.50 5.08
C LEU A 59 32.74 22.91 5.28
N TYR A 60 32.67 23.48 6.49
CA TYR A 60 31.95 24.76 6.70
C TYR A 60 32.44 25.90 5.79
N LYS A 61 33.75 25.99 5.53
CA LYS A 61 34.32 27.03 4.65
C LYS A 61 34.01 26.81 3.17
N LYS A 62 33.53 25.62 2.79
CA LYS A 62 33.29 25.20 1.41
C LYS A 62 31.80 25.28 1.06
N LYS A 63 31.17 26.46 1.25
CA LYS A 63 29.72 26.67 1.07
C LYS A 63 29.18 26.18 -0.28
N TYR A 64 29.93 26.38 -1.37
CA TYR A 64 29.53 25.92 -2.71
C TYR A 64 29.56 24.39 -2.84
N LEU A 65 30.50 23.72 -2.18
CA LEU A 65 30.54 22.25 -2.13
C LEU A 65 29.35 21.70 -1.34
N ILE A 66 28.99 22.33 -0.22
CA ILE A 66 27.80 21.98 0.55
C ILE A 66 26.55 22.12 -0.33
N TRP A 67 26.38 23.27 -1.01
CA TRP A 67 25.25 23.48 -1.93
C TRP A 67 25.21 22.44 -3.05
N ALA A 68 26.35 22.15 -3.67
CA ALA A 68 26.45 21.13 -4.71
C ALA A 68 26.01 19.75 -4.19
N LEU A 69 26.49 19.34 -3.01
CA LEU A 69 26.10 18.08 -2.38
C LEU A 69 24.61 18.05 -2.02
N SER A 70 24.04 19.15 -1.52
CA SER A 70 22.61 19.25 -1.24
C SER A 70 21.76 19.12 -2.50
N VAL A 71 22.16 19.77 -3.59
CA VAL A 71 21.49 19.65 -4.90
C VAL A 71 21.61 18.23 -5.44
N ILE A 72 22.80 17.61 -5.36
CA ILE A 72 23.01 16.22 -5.75
C ILE A 72 22.13 15.27 -4.92
N ALA A 73 22.02 15.48 -3.62
CA ALA A 73 21.16 14.67 -2.75
C ALA A 73 19.68 14.81 -3.14
N LEU A 74 19.20 16.05 -3.37
CA LEU A 74 17.84 16.31 -3.82
C LEU A 74 17.54 15.67 -5.19
N LEU A 75 18.44 15.86 -6.16
CA LEU A 75 18.32 15.25 -7.49
C LEU A 75 18.42 13.72 -7.43
N GLY A 76 19.26 13.21 -6.53
CA GLY A 76 19.44 11.79 -6.25
C GLY A 76 18.13 11.10 -5.88
N ILE A 77 17.24 11.78 -5.16
CA ILE A 77 15.89 11.25 -4.86
C ILE A 77 15.14 10.96 -6.16
N PHE A 78 15.12 11.88 -7.12
CA PHE A 78 14.37 11.69 -8.38
C PHE A 78 15.00 10.61 -9.28
N VAL A 79 16.31 10.38 -9.19
CA VAL A 79 17.03 9.36 -9.97
C VAL A 79 16.91 7.96 -9.34
N THR A 80 16.98 7.87 -8.02
CA THR A 80 17.01 6.59 -7.29
C THR A 80 15.63 6.12 -6.86
N ASN A 81 14.68 7.03 -6.63
CA ASN A 81 13.33 6.68 -6.22
C ASN A 81 12.56 6.08 -7.40
N ARG A 82 12.47 4.75 -7.40
CA ARG A 82 11.72 3.99 -8.39
C ARG A 82 10.25 4.36 -8.43
N ASN A 83 9.62 4.72 -7.30
CA ASN A 83 8.22 5.15 -7.30
C ASN A 83 8.05 6.44 -8.09
N TYR A 84 8.95 7.42 -7.93
CA TYR A 84 8.93 8.64 -8.75
C TYR A 84 9.11 8.31 -10.25
N ARG A 85 10.17 7.55 -10.57
CA ARG A 85 10.47 7.16 -11.96
C ARG A 85 9.35 6.36 -12.61
N THR A 86 8.74 5.43 -11.88
CA THR A 86 7.63 4.63 -12.40
C THR A 86 6.33 5.41 -12.42
N SER A 87 6.07 6.33 -11.48
CA SER A 87 4.87 7.18 -11.47
C SER A 87 4.76 8.06 -12.72
N LEU A 88 5.90 8.55 -13.24
CA LEU A 88 5.99 9.30 -14.50
C LEU A 88 5.69 8.43 -15.73
N HIS A 89 5.84 7.12 -15.62
CA HIS A 89 5.63 6.14 -16.69
C HIS A 89 4.40 5.25 -16.46
N TYR A 90 3.58 5.52 -15.43
CA TYR A 90 2.42 4.69 -15.16
C TYR A 90 1.39 4.84 -16.28
N SER A 91 0.95 3.69 -16.76
CA SER A 91 -0.05 3.45 -17.79
C SER A 91 -1.07 4.57 -17.89
N LYS A 92 -1.32 5.08 -19.11
CA LYS A 92 -2.45 6.00 -19.36
C LYS A 92 -3.66 5.48 -18.58
N PRO A 93 -4.43 6.32 -17.85
CA PRO A 93 -5.54 5.88 -17.00
C PRO A 93 -6.46 4.86 -17.71
N SER A 94 -6.61 5.02 -19.03
CA SER A 94 -7.28 4.14 -19.99
C SER A 94 -6.82 2.67 -20.04
N GLN A 95 -5.70 2.30 -19.42
CA GLN A 95 -5.14 0.95 -19.44
C GLN A 95 -5.25 0.24 -18.08
N SER A 96 -5.73 0.94 -17.04
CA SER A 96 -5.92 0.33 -15.72
C SER A 96 -7.25 -0.42 -15.63
N TYR A 97 -7.27 -1.53 -14.90
CA TYR A 97 -8.54 -2.24 -14.64
C TYR A 97 -9.50 -1.38 -13.81
N GLN A 98 -8.99 -0.48 -12.96
CA GLN A 98 -9.82 0.44 -12.17
C GLN A 98 -10.66 1.32 -13.09
N TYR A 99 -10.02 1.94 -14.07
CA TYR A 99 -10.70 2.79 -15.04
C TYR A 99 -11.69 2.00 -15.90
N GLU A 100 -11.28 0.87 -16.47
CA GLU A 100 -12.17 0.05 -17.31
C GLU A 100 -13.38 -0.50 -16.56
N TYR A 101 -13.19 -0.97 -15.32
CA TYR A 101 -14.29 -1.49 -14.51
C TYR A 101 -15.19 -0.35 -14.02
N SER A 102 -14.62 0.82 -13.71
CA SER A 102 -15.42 1.99 -13.32
C SER A 102 -16.37 2.45 -14.42
N LYS A 103 -15.96 2.40 -15.70
CA LYS A 103 -16.87 2.70 -16.83
C LYS A 103 -18.07 1.76 -16.88
N ILE A 104 -17.89 0.49 -16.55
CA ILE A 104 -18.96 -0.51 -16.55
C ILE A 104 -19.88 -0.26 -15.36
N ILE A 105 -19.32 -0.10 -14.15
CA ILE A 105 -20.08 0.10 -12.92
C ILE A 105 -20.87 1.42 -12.98
N ASN A 106 -20.26 2.51 -13.48
CA ASN A 106 -20.89 3.83 -13.54
C ASN A 106 -22.06 3.93 -14.51
N LYS A 107 -22.20 3.00 -15.46
CA LYS A 107 -23.39 2.89 -16.33
C LYS A 107 -24.62 2.33 -15.61
N SER A 108 -24.42 1.68 -14.46
CA SER A 108 -25.50 1.11 -13.67
C SER A 108 -26.06 2.13 -12.69
N LYS A 109 -27.39 2.12 -12.51
CA LYS A 109 -28.07 2.89 -11.45
C LYS A 109 -27.66 2.42 -10.06
N ASP A 110 -27.61 1.10 -9.86
CA ASP A 110 -27.09 0.47 -8.64
C ASP A 110 -25.58 0.22 -8.82
N LYS A 111 -24.76 0.89 -8.01
CA LYS A 111 -23.29 0.78 -8.05
C LYS A 111 -22.72 0.02 -6.85
N SER A 112 -23.57 -0.70 -6.11
CA SER A 112 -23.12 -1.46 -4.93
C SER A 112 -22.01 -2.43 -5.31
N LEU A 113 -20.86 -2.27 -4.67
CA LEU A 113 -19.61 -2.93 -5.00
C LEU A 113 -19.05 -3.65 -3.78
N LEU A 114 -18.67 -4.91 -3.97
CA LEU A 114 -17.91 -5.68 -3.00
C LEU A 114 -16.48 -5.91 -3.51
N ASN A 115 -15.50 -5.41 -2.76
CA ASN A 115 -14.11 -5.82 -2.89
C ASN A 115 -13.90 -7.13 -2.09
N TYR A 116 -13.74 -8.26 -2.80
CA TYR A 116 -13.79 -9.58 -2.19
C TYR A 116 -12.42 -10.25 -1.99
N ARG A 117 -11.99 -10.34 -0.72
CA ARG A 117 -10.79 -11.07 -0.23
C ARG A 117 -9.42 -10.48 -0.62
N PHE A 118 -9.33 -9.19 -0.88
CA PHE A 118 -8.05 -8.51 -1.05
C PHE A 118 -8.11 -7.10 -0.45
N LEU A 119 -6.95 -6.42 -0.43
CA LEU A 119 -6.86 -5.02 -0.05
C LEU A 119 -7.67 -4.14 -1.00
N ASP A 120 -7.92 -2.89 -0.63
CA ASP A 120 -8.58 -1.98 -1.56
C ASP A 120 -7.75 -1.84 -2.85
N VAL A 121 -8.42 -1.99 -3.99
CA VAL A 121 -7.84 -1.77 -5.31
C VAL A 121 -8.13 -0.38 -5.86
N GLY A 122 -8.79 0.46 -5.06
CA GLY A 122 -9.13 1.84 -5.40
C GLY A 122 -10.38 1.96 -6.26
N LEU A 123 -11.14 0.87 -6.46
CA LEU A 123 -12.34 0.94 -7.30
C LEU A 123 -13.42 1.84 -6.71
N TYR A 124 -13.58 1.85 -5.38
CA TYR A 124 -14.52 2.75 -4.71
C TYR A 124 -14.27 4.21 -5.10
N THR A 125 -13.01 4.64 -5.15
CA THR A 125 -12.60 5.97 -5.61
C THR A 125 -12.98 6.21 -7.07
N TYR A 126 -12.65 5.27 -7.97
CA TYR A 126 -12.92 5.42 -9.40
C TYR A 126 -14.42 5.40 -9.75
N THR A 127 -15.25 4.76 -8.93
CA THR A 127 -16.70 4.71 -9.10
C THR A 127 -17.44 5.80 -8.31
N GLY A 128 -16.74 6.58 -7.48
CA GLY A 128 -17.37 7.54 -6.58
C GLY A 128 -18.31 6.88 -5.57
N THR A 129 -18.00 5.66 -5.14
CA THR A 129 -18.77 4.88 -4.17
C THR A 129 -17.99 4.70 -2.88
N HIS A 130 -18.63 4.19 -1.83
CA HIS A 130 -18.00 3.83 -0.57
C HIS A 130 -18.40 2.42 -0.16
N ALA A 131 -17.74 1.88 0.87
CA ALA A 131 -18.10 0.62 1.45
C ALA A 131 -18.96 0.82 2.71
N ASP A 132 -20.07 0.09 2.81
CA ASP A 132 -20.96 0.14 3.98
C ASP A 132 -20.49 -0.74 5.15
N ASN A 133 -19.62 -1.71 4.84
CA ASN A 133 -19.28 -2.79 5.75
C ASN A 133 -17.92 -2.57 6.43
N ARG A 134 -17.82 -2.90 7.73
CA ARG A 134 -16.56 -2.84 8.50
C ARG A 134 -15.41 -3.59 7.83
N PHE A 135 -15.66 -4.83 7.41
CA PHE A 135 -14.66 -5.66 6.73
C PHE A 135 -14.80 -5.57 5.22
N PHE A 136 -14.75 -4.37 4.65
CA PHE A 136 -14.87 -4.16 3.20
C PHE A 136 -13.61 -4.55 2.40
N ILE A 137 -12.51 -4.81 3.09
CA ILE A 137 -11.23 -5.28 2.55
C ILE A 137 -10.71 -6.46 3.37
N ARG A 138 -9.75 -7.18 2.80
CA ARG A 138 -8.94 -8.16 3.51
C ARG A 138 -7.54 -7.62 3.73
N ASN A 139 -7.26 -7.22 4.97
CA ASN A 139 -5.90 -6.86 5.40
C ASN A 139 -4.98 -8.09 5.40
N ASN A 140 -3.66 -7.85 5.41
CA ASN A 140 -2.64 -8.90 5.41
C ASN A 140 -2.47 -9.59 6.79
N ILE A 141 -3.53 -9.67 7.58
CA ILE A 141 -3.53 -10.32 8.90
C ILE A 141 -4.39 -11.59 8.85
N ASN A 142 -4.01 -12.59 9.65
CA ASN A 142 -4.81 -13.80 9.79
C ASN A 142 -5.89 -13.60 10.87
N TYR A 143 -7.06 -13.12 10.46
CA TYR A 143 -8.18 -12.85 11.37
C TYR A 143 -9.48 -13.48 10.87
N LYS A 144 -9.88 -14.62 11.46
CA LYS A 144 -11.04 -15.42 11.02
C LYS A 144 -12.35 -14.62 10.85
N PRO A 145 -12.75 -13.75 11.79
CA PRO A 145 -14.00 -13.00 11.65
C PRO A 145 -14.08 -12.10 10.41
N MET A 146 -12.94 -11.57 9.94
CA MET A 146 -12.89 -10.81 8.68
C MET A 146 -13.18 -11.71 7.47
N TYR A 147 -12.68 -12.94 7.47
CA TYR A 147 -12.92 -13.89 6.38
C TYR A 147 -14.38 -14.38 6.34
N ASP A 148 -14.96 -14.62 7.51
CA ASP A 148 -16.36 -15.04 7.63
C ASP A 148 -17.29 -13.90 7.19
N ALA A 149 -17.08 -12.69 7.70
CA ALA A 149 -17.87 -11.52 7.32
C ALA A 149 -17.81 -11.23 5.81
N GLN A 150 -16.63 -11.30 5.20
CA GLN A 150 -16.49 -11.13 3.74
C GLN A 150 -17.28 -12.19 2.95
N ARG A 151 -17.31 -13.44 3.41
CA ARG A 151 -18.13 -14.51 2.81
C ARG A 151 -19.61 -14.19 2.95
N ASP A 152 -20.05 -13.77 4.13
CA ASP A 152 -21.44 -13.43 4.39
C ASP A 152 -21.87 -12.26 3.49
N TYR A 153 -21.01 -11.27 3.28
CA TYR A 153 -21.27 -10.17 2.35
C TYR A 153 -21.46 -10.65 0.91
N LEU A 154 -20.60 -11.57 0.44
CA LEU A 154 -20.77 -12.17 -0.89
C LEU A 154 -22.09 -12.95 -0.98
N HIS A 155 -22.42 -13.74 0.04
CA HIS A 155 -23.57 -14.65 0.04
C HIS A 155 -24.90 -13.94 0.32
N SER A 156 -24.87 -12.74 0.90
CA SER A 156 -26.05 -11.88 1.10
C SER A 156 -26.72 -11.45 -0.20
N LEU A 157 -26.01 -11.55 -1.33
CA LEU A 157 -26.42 -11.02 -2.63
C LEU A 157 -26.73 -9.52 -2.64
N LYS A 158 -26.44 -8.74 -1.58
CA LYS A 158 -26.72 -7.28 -1.53
C LYS A 158 -26.03 -6.51 -2.66
N TYR A 159 -24.84 -6.94 -3.05
CA TYR A 159 -23.97 -6.24 -3.98
C TYR A 159 -24.26 -6.59 -5.44
N LYS A 160 -24.46 -5.58 -6.28
CA LYS A 160 -24.62 -5.78 -7.72
C LYS A 160 -23.31 -6.16 -8.38
N PHE A 161 -22.21 -5.56 -7.95
CA PHE A 161 -20.88 -5.84 -8.48
C PHE A 161 -19.99 -6.49 -7.42
N VAL A 162 -19.26 -7.53 -7.83
CA VAL A 162 -18.23 -8.15 -7.01
C VAL A 162 -16.93 -8.13 -7.80
N VAL A 163 -15.86 -7.70 -7.15
CA VAL A 163 -14.52 -7.74 -7.74
C VAL A 163 -13.70 -8.72 -6.94
N ALA A 164 -13.02 -9.63 -7.64
CA ALA A 164 -12.18 -10.67 -7.05
C ALA A 164 -10.78 -10.66 -7.69
N LYS A 165 -9.74 -10.69 -6.86
CA LYS A 165 -8.33 -10.71 -7.30
C LYS A 165 -7.71 -12.08 -7.05
N TYR A 166 -7.01 -12.59 -8.05
CA TYR A 166 -6.36 -13.90 -8.09
C TYR A 166 -4.87 -13.70 -8.32
N ARG A 167 -4.04 -13.90 -7.30
CA ARG A 167 -2.58 -13.95 -7.44
C ARG A 167 -2.13 -15.35 -7.86
N LYS A 168 -0.92 -15.49 -8.38
CA LYS A 168 -0.30 -16.81 -8.60
C LYS A 168 -0.32 -17.62 -7.30
N GLY A 169 -0.87 -18.84 -7.34
CA GLY A 169 -1.05 -19.70 -6.15
C GLY A 169 -2.28 -19.39 -5.28
N TRP A 170 -3.01 -18.30 -5.53
CA TRP A 170 -4.21 -17.93 -4.79
C TRP A 170 -5.48 -18.35 -5.53
N ARG A 171 -6.35 -19.08 -4.83
CA ARG A 171 -7.68 -19.45 -5.34
C ARG A 171 -8.73 -19.03 -4.32
N LEU A 172 -9.86 -18.53 -4.81
CA LEU A 172 -11.05 -18.41 -3.97
C LEU A 172 -11.45 -19.80 -3.46
N TRP A 173 -12.10 -19.86 -2.30
CA TRP A 173 -12.60 -21.14 -1.80
C TRP A 173 -13.59 -21.74 -2.80
N LYS A 174 -13.60 -23.07 -2.91
CA LYS A 174 -14.46 -23.79 -3.86
C LYS A 174 -15.94 -23.40 -3.71
N VAL A 175 -16.37 -23.17 -2.47
CA VAL A 175 -17.73 -22.73 -2.14
C VAL A 175 -18.04 -21.37 -2.78
N ASP A 176 -17.15 -20.38 -2.66
CA ASP A 176 -17.37 -19.04 -3.23
C ASP A 176 -17.30 -19.04 -4.75
N THR A 177 -16.38 -19.84 -5.29
CA THR A 177 -16.26 -19.99 -6.75
C THR A 177 -17.54 -20.56 -7.34
N ARG A 178 -18.16 -21.55 -6.68
CA ARG A 178 -19.46 -22.09 -7.07
C ARG A 178 -20.58 -21.06 -6.90
N PHE A 179 -20.57 -20.32 -5.80
CA PHE A 179 -21.56 -19.28 -5.53
C PHE A 179 -21.54 -18.17 -6.59
N LEU A 180 -20.35 -17.63 -6.89
CA LEU A 180 -20.16 -16.64 -7.96
C LEU A 180 -20.65 -17.16 -9.31
N LYS A 181 -20.30 -18.38 -9.70
CA LYS A 181 -20.79 -18.98 -10.97
C LYS A 181 -22.32 -19.11 -11.01
N LYS A 182 -22.94 -19.44 -9.87
CA LYS A 182 -24.40 -19.61 -9.77
C LYS A 182 -25.12 -18.27 -9.86
N HIS A 183 -24.69 -17.26 -9.11
CA HIS A 183 -25.46 -16.02 -8.90
C HIS A 183 -24.94 -14.78 -9.63
N TYR A 184 -23.73 -14.84 -10.20
CA TYR A 184 -23.11 -13.73 -10.91
C TYR A 184 -22.63 -14.15 -12.30
N THR A 185 -22.57 -13.18 -13.20
CA THR A 185 -21.95 -13.28 -14.52
C THR A 185 -20.61 -12.53 -14.50
N ARG A 186 -19.54 -13.18 -14.95
CA ARG A 186 -18.24 -12.50 -15.08
C ARG A 186 -18.26 -11.61 -16.32
N LEU A 187 -18.15 -10.30 -16.13
CA LEU A 187 -18.16 -9.30 -17.21
C LEU A 187 -16.78 -9.09 -17.82
N ARG A 188 -15.74 -9.12 -16.98
CA ARG A 188 -14.36 -8.85 -17.40
C ARG A 188 -13.37 -9.68 -16.58
N HIS A 189 -12.22 -9.93 -17.22
CA HIS A 189 -11.07 -10.63 -16.68
C HIS A 189 -9.83 -9.89 -17.20
N MET A 190 -9.08 -9.25 -16.31
CA MET A 190 -7.90 -8.46 -16.69
C MET A 190 -6.69 -8.90 -15.89
N ARG A 191 -5.50 -8.83 -16.51
CA ARG A 191 -4.24 -9.04 -15.81
C ARG A 191 -3.85 -7.77 -15.07
N PHE A 192 -3.33 -7.92 -13.86
CA PHE A 192 -2.57 -6.86 -13.20
C PHE A 192 -1.12 -7.32 -13.04
N ASN A 193 -0.18 -6.38 -13.11
CA ASN A 193 1.22 -6.61 -12.83
C ASN A 193 1.75 -5.48 -11.95
N TYR A 194 1.88 -5.75 -10.66
CA TYR A 194 2.65 -4.90 -9.76
C TYR A 194 4.06 -5.44 -9.74
N GLN A 195 4.95 -4.82 -10.52
CA GLN A 195 6.31 -5.30 -10.79
C GLN A 195 7.08 -5.74 -9.54
N ASP A 196 6.81 -5.14 -8.38
CA ASP A 196 7.53 -5.38 -7.13
C ASP A 196 6.73 -6.11 -6.05
N HIS A 197 5.49 -6.51 -6.34
CA HIS A 197 4.61 -7.11 -5.32
C HIS A 197 3.93 -8.38 -5.78
N SER A 198 3.31 -8.35 -6.95
CA SER A 198 2.55 -9.49 -7.45
C SER A 198 2.00 -9.22 -8.84
N GLU A 199 1.91 -10.27 -9.63
CA GLU A 199 1.06 -10.34 -10.79
C GLU A 199 -0.11 -11.30 -10.56
N GLY A 200 -1.12 -11.17 -11.41
CA GLY A 200 -2.28 -12.05 -11.37
C GLY A 200 -3.42 -11.51 -12.20
N TRP A 201 -4.62 -11.93 -11.84
CA TRP A 201 -5.86 -11.62 -12.54
C TRP A 201 -6.86 -10.94 -11.62
N ILE A 202 -7.69 -10.08 -12.17
CA ILE A 202 -8.79 -9.46 -11.46
C ILE A 202 -10.06 -9.59 -12.30
N ASP A 203 -11.12 -10.08 -11.67
CA ASP A 203 -12.40 -10.33 -12.31
C ASP A 203 -13.44 -9.35 -11.80
N LEU A 204 -14.24 -8.82 -12.72
CA LEU A 204 -15.46 -8.10 -12.41
C LEU A 204 -16.66 -9.00 -12.67
N TYR A 205 -17.47 -9.19 -11.63
CA TYR A 205 -18.71 -9.94 -11.66
C TYR A 205 -19.90 -8.99 -11.50
N VAL A 206 -21.00 -9.30 -12.17
CA VAL A 206 -22.29 -8.63 -12.00
C VAL A 206 -23.34 -9.65 -11.57
N ARG A 207 -24.19 -9.30 -10.61
CA ARG A 207 -25.28 -10.16 -10.14
C ARG A 207 -26.25 -10.41 -11.29
N LYS A 208 -26.67 -11.66 -11.46
CA LYS A 208 -27.67 -12.07 -12.45
C LYS A 208 -29.05 -11.50 -12.10
#